data_AF-A0A8D8H9C8-F1
#
_entry.id   AF-A0A8D8H9C8-F1
#
_cell.length_a   1.000
_cell.length_b   1.000
_cell.length_c   1.000
_cell.angle_alpha   90.00
_cell.angle_beta   90.00
_cell.angle_gamma   90.00
#
_symmetry.space_group_name_H-M   'P 1'
#
loop_
_entity.id
_entity.type
_entity.pdbx_description
1 polymer ?
#
loop_
_entity_poly.entity_id
_entity_poly.type
_entity_poly.pdbx_seq_one_letter_code
_entity_poly.pdbx_strand_id
1 'polypeptide(L)'
;MFQNTIKLISRLCSPIVQTSIRHYPAPVKRFYRKTGIISSNGRFEITLDQRKLKTPKGAPFYVESEPLAVAVATEWDAQKETIDRSSMHLTSLSSTVLDNPSGLKKIDIVNYLVNYISTDGILYHSSHEQRLKELQLAEWSPIVDWFNKRYDVELKA
;
A
#
# COMPACT_ATOMS: atom_id res chain seq x y z
N MET A 1 77.28 26.62 2.81
CA MET A 1 76.10 27.46 3.13
C MET A 1 74.98 26.98 2.22
N PHE A 2 74.04 26.17 2.73
CA PHE A 2 72.66 25.98 2.26
C PHE A 2 72.09 24.78 3.04
N GLN A 3 71.34 25.13 4.08
CA GLN A 3 70.41 24.24 4.75
C GLN A 3 69.20 23.94 3.84
N ASN A 4 68.39 22.97 4.27
CA ASN A 4 66.97 22.75 3.98
C ASN A 4 66.65 21.66 2.95
N THR A 5 65.69 20.77 3.15
CA THR A 5 64.87 20.31 4.30
C THR A 5 64.14 19.08 3.76
N ILE A 6 64.16 17.97 4.47
CA ILE A 6 63.30 16.82 4.19
C ILE A 6 61.88 17.23 4.61
N LYS A 7 60.98 17.45 3.65
CA LYS A 7 59.54 17.59 3.89
C LYS A 7 58.78 16.42 3.27
N LEU A 8 58.44 15.48 4.15
CA LEU A 8 57.14 14.83 4.30
C LEU A 8 56.12 15.07 3.15
N ILE A 9 55.76 14.00 2.44
CA ILE A 9 54.41 13.86 1.86
C ILE A 9 53.88 12.50 2.29
N SER A 10 53.33 12.45 3.49
CA SER A 10 52.39 11.42 3.90
C SER A 10 51.17 11.51 2.98
N ARG A 11 51.00 10.52 2.11
CA ARG A 11 49.76 10.35 1.34
C ARG A 11 48.63 10.03 2.32
N LEU A 12 47.87 11.05 2.69
CA LEU A 12 46.58 10.87 3.35
C LEU A 12 45.62 10.23 2.35
N CYS A 13 45.49 8.91 2.42
CA CYS A 13 44.38 8.20 1.80
C CYS A 13 43.16 8.46 2.70
N SER A 14 42.39 9.51 2.40
CA SER A 14 41.07 9.70 3.01
C SER A 14 40.10 8.72 2.36
N PRO A 15 39.36 7.90 3.11
CA PRO A 15 38.29 7.11 2.53
C PRO A 15 37.20 8.08 2.05
N ILE A 16 36.92 8.07 0.75
CA ILE A 16 35.75 8.74 0.19
C ILE A 16 34.53 8.00 0.74
N VAL A 17 33.95 8.51 1.82
CA VAL A 17 32.63 8.07 2.26
C VAL A 17 31.64 8.59 1.22
N GLN A 18 31.28 7.74 0.27
CA GLN A 18 30.19 8.02 -0.65
C GLN A 18 28.87 7.95 0.13
N THR A 19 28.45 9.09 0.68
CA THR A 19 27.12 9.24 1.25
C THR A 19 26.12 9.20 0.11
N SER A 20 25.39 8.10 -0.05
CA SER A 20 24.31 8.03 -1.02
C SER A 20 23.18 8.97 -0.60
N ILE A 21 23.05 10.14 -1.24
CA ILE A 21 21.93 11.05 -1.01
C ILE A 21 20.75 10.53 -1.84
N ARG A 22 19.72 10.01 -1.15
CA ARG A 22 18.45 9.66 -1.79
C ARG A 22 17.72 10.94 -2.18
N HIS A 23 17.58 11.18 -3.47
CA HIS A 23 16.79 12.29 -4.00
C HIS A 23 15.34 11.85 -4.10
N TYR A 24 14.49 12.34 -3.20
CA TYR A 24 13.05 12.13 -3.29
C TYR A 24 12.43 13.17 -4.22
N PRO A 25 11.45 12.79 -5.06
CA PRO A 25 10.70 13.75 -5.85
C PRO A 25 10.02 14.76 -4.92
N ALA A 26 9.98 16.03 -5.34
CA ALA A 26 9.32 17.08 -4.58
C ALA A 26 7.83 16.75 -4.36
N PRO A 27 7.25 17.08 -3.19
CA PRO A 27 5.86 16.81 -2.90
C PRO A 27 4.95 17.59 -3.87
N VAL A 28 3.90 16.93 -4.35
CA VAL A 28 2.94 17.55 -5.27
C VAL A 28 2.06 18.52 -4.49
N LYS A 29 1.99 19.79 -4.90
CA LYS A 29 1.11 20.78 -4.29
C LYS A 29 -0.36 20.52 -4.64
N ARG A 30 -1.28 20.79 -3.72
CA ARG A 30 -2.72 20.75 -3.99
C ARG A 30 -3.03 21.78 -5.09
N PHE A 31 -3.59 21.29 -6.20
CA PHE A 31 -3.85 22.09 -7.41
C PHE A 31 -5.34 22.35 -7.66
N TYR A 32 -6.21 21.94 -6.73
CA TYR A 32 -7.66 22.04 -6.83
C TYR A 32 -8.27 22.62 -5.55
N ARG A 33 -9.45 23.24 -5.65
CA ARG A 33 -10.19 23.84 -4.54
C ARG A 33 -11.33 22.96 -4.06
N LYS A 34 -12.17 22.47 -4.97
CA LYS A 34 -13.37 21.69 -4.66
C LYS A 34 -13.27 20.28 -5.23
N THR A 35 -13.74 19.32 -4.44
CA THR A 35 -14.03 17.97 -4.91
C THR A 35 -15.53 17.82 -5.18
N GLY A 36 -15.88 16.90 -6.07
CA GLY A 36 -17.27 16.65 -6.44
C GLY A 36 -17.42 15.24 -6.97
N ILE A 37 -18.67 14.79 -7.10
CA ILE A 37 -19.02 13.45 -7.58
C ILE A 37 -20.07 13.61 -8.67
N ILE A 38 -19.88 12.90 -9.77
CA ILE A 38 -20.84 12.84 -10.88
C ILE A 38 -21.27 11.38 -11.02
N SER A 39 -22.58 11.13 -11.05
CA SER A 39 -23.10 9.80 -11.39
C SER A 39 -23.46 9.72 -12.87
N SER A 40 -23.09 8.62 -13.51
CA SER A 40 -23.43 8.33 -14.91
C SER A 40 -23.46 6.82 -15.12
N ASN A 41 -24.55 6.30 -15.68
CA ASN A 41 -24.69 4.89 -16.08
C ASN A 41 -24.31 3.89 -14.98
N GLY A 42 -24.69 4.16 -13.72
CA GLY A 42 -24.38 3.29 -12.58
C GLY A 42 -22.93 3.39 -12.06
N ARG A 43 -22.16 4.36 -12.54
CA ARG A 43 -20.80 4.66 -12.07
C ARG A 43 -20.73 6.05 -11.45
N PHE A 44 -19.82 6.20 -10.50
CA PHE A 44 -19.51 7.45 -9.82
C PHE A 44 -18.10 7.88 -10.17
N GLU A 45 -17.97 9.05 -10.78
CA GLU A 45 -16.70 9.68 -11.11
C GLU A 45 -16.42 10.81 -10.13
N ILE A 46 -15.17 10.93 -9.70
CA ILE A 46 -14.73 12.03 -8.84
C ILE A 46 -14.20 13.16 -9.72
N THR A 47 -14.55 14.39 -9.37
CA THR A 47 -14.05 15.60 -10.03
C THR A 47 -13.27 16.50 -9.09
N LEU A 48 -12.22 17.12 -9.60
CA LEU A 48 -11.42 18.16 -8.95
C LEU A 48 -11.58 19.45 -9.75
N ASP A 49 -12.22 20.48 -9.18
CA ASP A 49 -12.53 21.75 -9.87
C ASP A 49 -13.12 21.55 -11.29
N GLN A 50 -14.08 20.63 -11.42
CA GLN A 50 -14.76 20.24 -12.67
C GLN A 50 -13.96 19.32 -13.62
N ARG A 51 -12.71 18.98 -13.30
CA ARG A 51 -11.92 18.01 -14.06
C ARG A 51 -12.11 16.60 -13.50
N LYS A 52 -12.43 15.64 -14.36
CA LYS A 52 -12.52 14.22 -13.96
C LYS A 52 -11.17 13.73 -13.47
N LEU A 53 -11.17 13.07 -12.32
CA LEU A 53 -10.00 12.39 -11.77
C LEU A 53 -9.57 11.26 -12.71
N LYS A 54 -8.26 11.06 -12.80
CA LYS A 54 -7.64 10.00 -13.59
C LYS A 54 -6.78 9.12 -12.71
N THR A 55 -6.64 7.87 -13.12
CA THR A 55 -5.70 6.92 -12.52
C THR A 55 -4.25 7.28 -12.89
N PRO A 56 -3.24 6.73 -12.20
CA PRO A 56 -1.84 6.92 -12.57
C PRO A 56 -1.50 6.55 -14.03
N LYS A 57 -2.14 5.53 -14.62
CA LYS A 57 -2.00 5.21 -16.06
C LYS A 57 -2.83 6.12 -16.98
N GLY A 58 -3.59 7.07 -16.44
CA GLY A 58 -4.35 8.07 -17.19
C GLY A 58 -5.76 7.63 -17.59
N ALA A 59 -6.24 6.47 -17.12
CA ALA A 59 -7.61 6.04 -17.34
C ALA A 59 -8.60 6.88 -16.50
N PRO A 60 -9.89 6.96 -16.89
CA PRO A 60 -10.91 7.60 -16.07
C PRO A 60 -11.04 6.91 -14.71
N PHE A 61 -11.00 7.67 -13.62
CA PHE A 61 -11.24 7.14 -12.28
C PHE A 61 -12.74 7.06 -12.01
N TYR A 62 -13.26 5.86 -11.79
CA TYR A 62 -14.65 5.64 -11.41
C TYR A 62 -14.78 4.49 -10.41
N VAL A 63 -15.88 4.50 -9.65
CA VAL A 63 -16.29 3.41 -8.77
C VAL A 63 -17.77 3.10 -8.95
N GLU A 64 -18.20 1.90 -8.60
CA GLU A 64 -19.60 1.45 -8.76
C GLU A 64 -20.43 1.66 -7.48
N SER A 65 -19.80 2.08 -6.39
CA SER A 65 -20.42 2.28 -5.09
C SER A 65 -20.39 3.77 -4.71
N GLU A 66 -21.57 4.34 -4.45
CA GLU A 66 -21.70 5.74 -4.03
C GLU A 66 -20.97 6.03 -2.71
N PRO A 67 -21.11 5.23 -1.64
CA PRO A 67 -20.33 5.43 -0.41
C PRO A 67 -18.82 5.44 -0.65
N LEU A 68 -18.33 4.59 -1.55
CA LEU A 68 -16.90 4.56 -1.90
C LEU A 68 -16.49 5.84 -2.64
N ALA A 69 -17.33 6.35 -3.53
CA ALA A 69 -17.08 7.60 -4.24
C ALA A 69 -17.00 8.79 -3.27
N VAL A 70 -17.91 8.84 -2.29
CA VAL A 70 -17.91 9.84 -1.22
C VAL A 70 -16.64 9.75 -0.37
N ALA A 71 -16.24 8.54 0.01
CA ALA A 71 -15.02 8.33 0.78
C ALA A 71 -13.77 8.78 0.01
N VAL A 72 -13.65 8.43 -1.28
CA VAL A 72 -12.56 8.90 -2.14
C VAL A 72 -12.59 10.42 -2.31
N ALA A 73 -13.74 11.02 -2.58
CA ALA A 73 -13.85 12.48 -2.69
C ALA A 73 -13.45 13.19 -1.39
N THR A 74 -13.75 12.59 -0.23
CA THR A 74 -13.32 13.06 1.08
C THR A 74 -11.80 12.97 1.25
N GLU A 75 -11.16 11.87 0.82
CA GLU A 75 -9.69 11.76 0.85
C GLU A 75 -9.01 12.90 0.06
N TRP A 76 -9.55 13.21 -1.11
CA TRP A 76 -9.06 14.32 -1.93
C TRP A 76 -9.35 15.69 -1.27
N ASP A 77 -10.51 15.88 -0.65
CA ASP A 77 -10.82 17.17 -0.02
C ASP A 77 -9.98 17.43 1.25
N ALA A 78 -9.61 16.37 1.97
CA ALA A 78 -8.81 16.43 3.19
C ALA A 78 -7.35 16.87 2.97
N GLN A 79 -6.84 16.84 1.73
CA GLN A 79 -5.47 17.24 1.41
C GLN A 79 -5.26 18.73 1.68
N LYS A 80 -4.13 19.15 2.26
CA LYS A 80 -3.89 20.57 2.60
C LYS A 80 -3.08 21.27 1.52
N GLU A 81 -1.86 21.71 1.83
CA GLU A 81 -0.99 22.41 0.89
C GLU A 81 -0.36 21.45 -0.14
N THR A 82 -0.08 20.22 0.30
CA THR A 82 0.49 19.14 -0.51
C THR A 82 -0.43 17.93 -0.49
N ILE A 83 -0.33 17.14 -1.55
CA ILE A 83 -1.05 15.87 -1.69
C ILE A 83 -0.19 14.80 -1.03
N ASP A 84 -0.64 14.29 0.10
CA ASP A 84 -0.05 13.16 0.80
C ASP A 84 -0.72 11.86 0.35
N ARG A 85 -0.07 11.18 -0.61
CA ARG A 85 -0.55 9.91 -1.15
C ARG A 85 -0.61 8.79 -0.10
N SER A 86 0.16 8.88 0.98
CA SER A 86 0.14 7.88 2.04
C SER A 86 -1.17 7.91 2.84
N SER A 87 -1.85 9.06 2.86
CA SER A 87 -3.16 9.24 3.50
C SER A 87 -4.36 8.83 2.62
N MET A 88 -4.12 8.45 1.37
CA MET A 88 -5.17 8.25 0.35
C MET A 88 -5.31 6.78 -0.08
N HIS A 89 -5.61 5.92 0.89
CA HIS A 89 -5.63 4.47 0.69
C HIS A 89 -6.74 4.02 -0.26
N LEU A 90 -7.95 4.58 -0.15
CA LEU A 90 -9.07 4.19 -1.01
C LEU A 90 -8.83 4.62 -2.46
N THR A 91 -8.26 5.80 -2.66
CA THR A 91 -7.83 6.27 -3.99
C THR A 91 -6.76 5.34 -4.57
N SER A 92 -5.78 4.93 -3.77
CA SER A 92 -4.70 4.03 -4.20
C SER A 92 -5.22 2.64 -4.58
N LEU A 93 -6.06 2.04 -3.74
CA LEU A 93 -6.68 0.73 -3.99
C LEU A 93 -7.56 0.77 -5.24
N SER A 94 -8.44 1.76 -5.34
CA SER A 94 -9.33 1.93 -6.51
C SER A 94 -8.53 2.12 -7.81
N SER A 95 -7.47 2.94 -7.76
CA SER A 95 -6.57 3.12 -8.92
C SER A 95 -5.90 1.81 -9.32
N THR A 96 -5.49 1.00 -8.33
CA THR A 96 -4.84 -0.29 -8.58
C THR A 96 -5.78 -1.29 -9.26
N VAL A 97 -7.04 -1.33 -8.82
CA VAL A 97 -8.09 -2.15 -9.46
C VAL A 97 -8.33 -1.72 -10.90
N LEU A 98 -8.44 -0.41 -11.15
CA LEU A 98 -8.70 0.14 -12.48
C LEU A 98 -7.51 -0.04 -13.44
N ASP A 99 -6.29 0.21 -12.97
CA ASP A 99 -5.08 0.16 -13.79
C ASP A 99 -4.53 -1.26 -13.97
N ASN A 100 -4.90 -2.19 -13.07
CA ASN A 100 -4.43 -3.56 -12.98
C ASN A 100 -2.97 -3.72 -13.43
N PRO A 101 -2.00 -3.13 -12.70
CA PRO A 101 -0.60 -3.09 -13.13
C PRO A 101 0.00 -4.48 -13.37
N SER A 102 -0.43 -5.47 -12.59
CA SER A 102 0.04 -6.86 -12.70
C SER A 102 -0.67 -7.66 -13.81
N GLY A 103 -1.73 -7.12 -14.42
CA GLY A 103 -2.49 -7.80 -15.48
C GLY A 103 -3.19 -9.09 -15.03
N LEU A 104 -3.39 -9.27 -13.73
CA LEU A 104 -3.99 -10.49 -13.18
C LEU A 104 -5.49 -10.52 -13.49
N LYS A 105 -6.00 -11.69 -13.86
CA LYS A 105 -7.44 -11.91 -13.99
C LYS A 105 -8.04 -12.19 -12.62
N LYS A 106 -9.37 -12.05 -12.52
CA LYS A 106 -10.11 -12.37 -11.29
C LYS A 106 -9.78 -13.78 -10.76
N ILE A 107 -9.71 -14.77 -11.65
CA ILE A 107 -9.41 -16.15 -11.26
C ILE A 107 -7.98 -16.31 -10.71
N ASP A 108 -7.00 -15.57 -11.26
CA ASP A 108 -5.62 -15.63 -10.78
C ASP A 108 -5.51 -15.10 -9.35
N ILE A 109 -6.22 -13.99 -9.06
CA ILE A 109 -6.29 -13.39 -7.73
C ILE A 109 -6.99 -14.34 -6.75
N VAL A 110 -8.11 -14.94 -7.14
CA VAL A 110 -8.82 -15.92 -6.31
C VAL A 110 -7.92 -17.10 -5.98
N ASN A 111 -7.24 -17.67 -6.97
CA ASN A 111 -6.33 -18.79 -6.76
C ASN A 111 -5.16 -18.41 -5.84
N TYR A 112 -4.60 -17.22 -6.00
CA TYR A 112 -3.54 -16.72 -5.11
C TYR A 112 -4.01 -16.66 -3.65
N LEU A 113 -5.19 -16.10 -3.40
CA LEU A 113 -5.76 -15.99 -2.05
C LEU A 113 -6.10 -17.36 -1.45
N VAL A 114 -6.74 -18.25 -2.22
CA VAL A 114 -7.13 -19.58 -1.73
C VAL A 114 -5.90 -20.43 -1.44
N ASN A 115 -4.87 -20.39 -2.29
CA ASN A 115 -3.64 -21.16 -2.06
C ASN A 115 -2.86 -20.67 -0.83
N TYR A 116 -3.01 -19.39 -0.46
CA TYR A 116 -2.37 -18.84 0.74
C TYR A 116 -2.90 -19.44 2.03
N ILE A 117 -4.17 -19.92 2.05
CA ILE A 117 -4.79 -20.55 3.23
C ILE A 117 -3.94 -21.70 3.76
N SER A 118 -3.34 -22.50 2.86
CA SER A 118 -2.50 -23.64 3.26
C SER A 118 -1.26 -23.25 4.08
N THR A 119 -0.86 -21.98 4.03
CA THR A 119 0.29 -21.41 4.75
C THR A 119 -0.13 -20.30 5.72
N ASP A 120 -1.41 -20.20 6.06
CA ASP A 120 -1.90 -19.16 6.96
C ASP A 120 -1.36 -19.37 8.38
N GLY A 121 -0.84 -18.31 8.99
CA GLY A 121 -0.21 -18.37 10.31
C GLY A 121 -1.14 -18.84 11.42
N ILE A 122 -2.46 -18.63 11.28
CA ILE A 122 -3.43 -19.09 12.30
C ILE A 122 -3.59 -20.61 12.34
N LEU A 123 -3.12 -21.31 11.30
CA LEU A 123 -3.14 -22.78 11.24
C LEU A 123 -1.87 -23.41 11.84
N TYR A 124 -0.92 -22.61 12.34
CA TYR A 124 0.34 -23.11 12.88
C TYR A 124 0.56 -22.61 14.30
N HIS A 125 0.26 -23.49 15.26
CA HIS A 125 0.44 -23.23 16.67
C HIS A 125 1.84 -23.61 17.18
N SER A 126 2.29 -22.93 18.23
CA SER A 126 3.57 -23.21 18.88
C SER A 126 3.60 -24.63 19.44
N SER A 127 4.64 -25.38 19.11
CA SER A 127 4.91 -26.73 19.63
C SER A 127 5.77 -26.74 20.90
N HIS A 128 6.52 -25.67 21.15
CA HIS A 128 7.58 -25.65 22.16
C HIS A 128 7.25 -24.77 23.37
N GLU A 129 6.36 -23.79 23.21
CA GLU A 129 5.99 -22.87 24.28
C GLU A 129 4.51 -23.03 24.65
N GLN A 130 4.27 -23.73 25.75
CA GLN A 130 2.94 -24.09 26.21
C GLN A 130 2.04 -22.86 26.44
N ARG A 131 2.60 -21.80 27.04
CA ARG A 131 1.83 -20.59 27.34
C ARG A 131 1.38 -19.86 26.07
N LEU A 132 2.25 -19.80 25.06
CA LEU A 132 1.91 -19.23 23.76
C LEU A 132 0.85 -20.09 23.06
N LYS A 133 1.02 -21.42 23.09
CA LYS A 133 0.04 -22.35 22.49
C LYS A 133 -1.36 -22.18 23.09
N GLU A 134 -1.47 -22.04 24.41
CA GLU A 134 -2.75 -21.80 25.09
C GLU A 134 -3.43 -20.51 24.60
N LEU A 135 -2.66 -19.42 24.47
CA LEU A 135 -3.18 -18.14 23.96
C LEU A 135 -3.59 -18.24 22.49
N GLN A 136 -2.77 -18.90 21.67
CA GLN A 136 -3.10 -19.11 20.26
C GLN A 136 -4.37 -19.95 20.08
N LEU A 137 -4.52 -21.04 20.83
CA LEU A 137 -5.73 -21.85 20.78
C LEU A 137 -6.95 -21.04 21.23
N ALA A 138 -6.84 -20.28 22.32
CA ALA A 138 -7.94 -19.47 22.84
C ALA A 138 -8.42 -18.40 21.85
N GLU A 139 -7.49 -17.73 21.16
CA GLU A 139 -7.81 -16.59 20.28
C GLU A 139 -8.00 -17.00 18.80
N TRP A 140 -7.26 -18.00 18.31
CA TRP A 140 -7.22 -18.35 16.89
C TRP A 140 -8.14 -19.53 16.52
N SER A 141 -8.29 -20.54 17.39
CA SER A 141 -9.18 -21.68 17.09
C SER A 141 -10.63 -21.26 16.83
N PRO A 142 -11.23 -20.27 17.53
CA PRO A 142 -12.59 -19.81 17.23
C PRO A 142 -12.74 -19.24 15.80
N ILE A 143 -11.68 -18.67 15.23
CA ILE A 143 -11.69 -18.13 13.86
C ILE A 143 -11.71 -19.29 12.86
N VAL A 144 -10.90 -20.32 13.08
CA VAL A 144 -10.85 -21.54 12.25
C VAL A 144 -12.18 -22.30 12.33
N ASP A 145 -12.72 -22.48 13.54
CA ASP A 145 -14.01 -23.14 13.76
C ASP A 145 -15.17 -22.39 13.09
N TRP A 146 -15.19 -21.06 13.21
CA TRP A 146 -16.16 -20.21 12.51
C TRP A 146 -16.05 -20.37 11.00
N PHE A 147 -14.83 -20.36 10.46
CA PHE A 147 -14.59 -20.49 9.01
C PHE A 147 -15.08 -21.84 8.49
N ASN A 148 -14.67 -22.93 9.17
CA ASN A 148 -15.09 -24.30 8.87
C ASN A 148 -16.61 -24.43 8.85
N LYS A 149 -17.30 -23.89 9.87
CA LYS A 149 -18.77 -23.91 9.96
C LYS A 149 -19.44 -23.04 8.90
N ARG A 150 -18.90 -21.85 8.62
CA ARG A 150 -19.52 -20.85 7.72
C ARG A 150 -19.47 -21.28 6.26
N TYR A 151 -18.42 -22.00 5.88
CA TYR A 151 -18.15 -22.40 4.50
C TYR A 151 -18.23 -23.91 4.27
N ASP A 152 -18.55 -24.70 5.30
CA ASP A 152 -18.67 -26.16 5.25
C ASP A 152 -17.37 -26.82 4.75
N VAL A 153 -16.26 -26.51 5.43
CA VAL A 153 -14.91 -27.01 5.11
C VAL A 153 -14.23 -27.54 6.38
N GLU A 154 -13.15 -28.32 6.19
CA GLU A 154 -12.36 -28.89 7.28
C GLU A 154 -10.89 -28.43 7.19
N LEU A 155 -10.62 -27.20 7.66
CA LEU A 155 -9.26 -26.73 7.89
C LEU A 155 -8.71 -27.31 9.21
N LYS A 156 -7.45 -27.72 9.19
CA LYS A 156 -6.73 -28.26 10.34
C LYS A 156 -5.66 -27.26 10.78
N ALA A 157 -5.69 -26.88 12.05
CA ALA A 157 -4.74 -25.98 12.73
C ALA A 157 -3.91 -26.74 13.79
#